data_AF-A0A8J7GUF4-F1
#
_entry.id   AF-A0A8J7GUF4-F1
#
_cell.length_a   1.000
_cell.length_b   1.000
_cell.length_c   1.000
_cell.angle_alpha   90.00
_cell.angle_beta   90.00
_cell.angle_gamma   90.00
#
_symmetry.space_group_name_H-M   'P 1'
#
loop_
_entity.id
_entity.type
_entity.pdbx_description
1 polymer ?
#
loop_
_entity_poly.entity_id
_entity_poly.type
_entity_poly.pdbx_seq_one_letter_code
_entity_poly.pdbx_strand_id
1 'polypeptide(L)'
;MADWTSAYSALQTVQAMPVSLVSGRIDTPVDMPQNLVASDIVELITIVSVAVTLEAVDEASAILSDSALTAVLTPVDIEKIANETRQMIQDAIDIIRTTYAPTMDDISSSAQPLGLSYEPVINQLATVAAAVQTLAEAVINEKPQLMQKTVTTPGNLHLMAHRWYGDYSRAAELQRLNPQLRDPNNLAMEDVLNAYAE
;
A
#
# COMPACT_ATOMS: atom_id res chain seq x y z
N MET A 1 0.08 3.01 10.72
CA MET A 1 1.28 2.97 9.85
C MET A 1 2.24 1.82 10.12
N ALA A 2 2.67 1.60 11.36
CA ALA A 2 3.51 0.44 11.68
C ALA A 2 2.82 -0.88 11.27
N ASP A 3 1.50 -0.96 11.47
CA ASP A 3 0.69 -2.13 11.14
C ASP A 3 0.66 -2.42 9.62
N TRP A 4 0.20 -1.46 8.80
CA TRP A 4 0.23 -1.58 7.33
C TRP A 4 1.61 -1.92 6.79
N THR A 5 2.67 -1.24 7.24
CA THR A 5 4.03 -1.50 6.72
C THR A 5 4.49 -2.91 7.06
N SER A 6 4.12 -3.43 8.25
CA SER A 6 4.39 -4.80 8.66
C SER A 6 3.60 -5.80 7.82
N ALA A 7 2.29 -5.57 7.65
CA ALA A 7 1.41 -6.40 6.82
C ALA A 7 1.89 -6.45 5.36
N TYR A 8 2.17 -5.29 4.77
CA TYR A 8 2.70 -5.16 3.41
C TYR A 8 4.02 -5.93 3.24
N SER A 9 4.96 -5.79 4.18
CA SER A 9 6.22 -6.55 4.14
C SER A 9 6.00 -8.06 4.27
N ALA A 10 5.02 -8.50 5.06
CA ALA A 10 4.67 -9.92 5.17
C ALA A 10 4.07 -10.44 3.87
N LEU A 11 3.16 -9.69 3.25
CA LEU A 11 2.56 -10.01 1.95
C LEU A 11 3.63 -10.15 0.86
N GLN A 12 4.58 -9.21 0.77
CA GLN A 12 5.71 -9.30 -0.16
C GLN A 12 6.58 -10.54 0.09
N THR A 13 6.77 -10.91 1.36
CA THR A 13 7.50 -12.14 1.71
C THR A 13 6.78 -13.37 1.21
N VAL A 14 5.45 -13.45 1.41
CA VAL A 14 4.60 -14.53 0.91
C VAL A 14 4.62 -14.61 -0.61
N GLN A 15 4.51 -13.47 -1.30
CA GLN A 15 4.57 -13.37 -2.76
C GLN A 15 5.88 -13.92 -3.33
N ALA A 16 7.00 -13.69 -2.63
CA ALA A 16 8.32 -14.16 -3.04
C ALA A 16 8.60 -15.63 -2.70
N MET A 17 7.77 -16.29 -1.88
CA MET A 17 8.01 -17.66 -1.43
C MET A 17 8.16 -18.68 -2.56
N PRO A 18 7.29 -18.73 -3.60
CA PRO A 18 7.41 -19.77 -4.64
C PRO A 18 8.78 -19.77 -5.31
N VAL A 19 9.28 -18.59 -5.71
CA VAL A 19 10.61 -18.44 -6.31
C VAL A 19 11.72 -18.74 -5.29
N SER A 20 11.52 -18.35 -4.03
CA SER A 20 12.52 -18.54 -2.99
C SER A 20 12.67 -20.02 -2.57
N LEU A 21 11.60 -20.81 -2.63
CA LEU A 21 11.63 -22.27 -2.43
C LEU A 21 12.35 -22.97 -3.59
N VAL A 22 12.05 -22.59 -4.84
CA VAL A 22 12.70 -23.17 -6.03
C VAL A 22 14.18 -22.83 -6.11
N SER A 23 14.56 -21.61 -5.74
CA SER A 23 15.96 -21.17 -5.74
C SER A 23 16.77 -21.66 -4.53
N GLY A 24 16.16 -22.37 -3.58
CA GLY A 24 16.82 -22.84 -2.35
C GLY A 24 17.18 -21.72 -1.38
N ARG A 25 16.54 -20.55 -1.49
CA ARG A 25 16.75 -19.42 -0.57
C ARG A 25 16.06 -19.63 0.78
N ILE A 26 15.01 -20.45 0.80
CA ILE A 26 14.29 -20.88 2.00
C ILE A 26 14.29 -22.41 2.01
N ASP A 27 14.45 -22.99 3.21
CA ASP A 27 14.42 -24.44 3.38
C ASP A 27 13.03 -24.99 3.04
N THR A 28 13.03 -26.12 2.35
CA THR A 28 11.81 -26.81 1.94
C THR A 28 11.52 -27.95 2.93
N PRO A 29 10.29 -28.09 3.43
CA PRO A 29 9.93 -29.19 4.33
C PRO A 29 9.93 -30.57 3.65
N VAL A 30 9.97 -30.59 2.33
CA VAL A 30 9.86 -31.76 1.47
C VAL A 30 10.91 -31.63 0.36
N ASP A 31 11.52 -32.75 -0.03
CA ASP A 31 12.50 -32.78 -1.12
C ASP A 31 11.90 -32.22 -2.41
N MET A 32 12.58 -31.22 -2.97
CA MET A 32 12.20 -30.61 -4.24
C MET A 32 12.68 -31.44 -5.44
N PRO A 33 11.92 -31.47 -6.55
CA PRO A 33 12.39 -32.08 -7.80
C PRO A 33 13.74 -31.51 -8.24
N GLN A 34 14.62 -32.37 -8.75
CA GLN A 34 15.91 -31.92 -9.27
C GLN A 34 15.73 -31.06 -10.53
N ASN A 35 16.57 -30.02 -10.68
CA ASN A 35 16.58 -29.08 -11.80
C ASN A 35 15.32 -28.22 -11.99
N LEU A 36 14.48 -28.09 -10.95
CA LEU A 36 13.33 -27.19 -11.00
C LEU A 36 13.78 -25.73 -11.16
N VAL A 37 13.18 -25.01 -12.10
CA VAL A 37 13.42 -23.59 -12.35
C VAL A 37 12.13 -22.77 -12.24
N ALA A 38 12.24 -21.44 -12.11
CA ALA A 38 11.08 -20.57 -11.89
C ALA A 38 10.05 -20.63 -13.05
N SER A 39 10.48 -20.91 -14.27
CA SER A 39 9.56 -21.09 -15.42
C SER A 39 8.64 -22.29 -15.25
N ASP A 40 9.07 -23.33 -14.54
CA ASP A 40 8.29 -24.55 -14.33
C ASP A 40 7.10 -24.31 -13.38
N ILE A 41 7.13 -23.21 -12.61
CA ILE A 41 6.11 -22.86 -11.62
C ILE A 41 5.45 -21.50 -11.92
N VAL A 42 5.48 -21.04 -13.18
CA VAL A 42 4.97 -19.70 -13.56
C VAL A 42 3.49 -19.51 -13.23
N GLU A 43 2.67 -20.55 -13.39
CA GLU A 43 1.25 -20.52 -13.01
C GLU A 43 1.06 -20.40 -11.50
N LEU A 44 1.88 -21.10 -10.70
CA LEU A 44 1.87 -20.98 -9.24
C LEU A 44 2.27 -19.57 -8.80
N ILE A 45 3.32 -19.01 -9.41
CA ILE A 45 3.75 -17.62 -9.15
C ILE A 45 2.59 -16.66 -9.45
N THR A 46 1.88 -16.87 -10.55
CA THR A 46 0.75 -16.03 -10.97
C THR A 46 -0.40 -16.10 -9.97
N ILE A 47 -0.82 -17.30 -9.59
CA ILE A 47 -1.92 -17.51 -8.64
C ILE A 47 -1.58 -16.93 -7.26
N VAL A 48 -0.36 -17.18 -6.77
CA VAL A 48 0.10 -16.62 -5.49
C VAL A 48 0.16 -15.10 -5.54
N SER A 49 0.66 -14.52 -6.64
CA SER A 49 0.69 -13.06 -6.81
C SER A 49 -0.71 -12.45 -6.75
N VAL A 50 -1.68 -13.03 -7.47
CA VAL A 50 -3.07 -12.56 -7.44
C VAL A 50 -3.68 -12.69 -6.05
N ALA A 51 -3.51 -13.84 -5.39
CA ALA A 51 -4.07 -14.08 -4.06
C ALA A 51 -3.51 -13.08 -3.02
N VAL A 52 -2.20 -12.87 -3.00
CA VAL A 52 -1.54 -11.91 -2.09
C VAL A 52 -2.01 -10.48 -2.37
N THR A 53 -2.14 -10.10 -3.65
CA THR A 53 -2.65 -8.78 -4.03
C THR A 53 -4.09 -8.56 -3.56
N LEU A 54 -4.96 -9.58 -3.64
CA LEU A 54 -6.33 -9.47 -3.15
C LEU A 54 -6.40 -9.33 -1.63
N GLU A 55 -5.55 -10.07 -0.90
CA GLU A 55 -5.43 -9.89 0.56
C GLU A 55 -4.99 -8.47 0.92
N ALA A 56 -4.05 -7.91 0.15
CA ALA A 56 -3.61 -6.54 0.36
C ALA A 56 -4.70 -5.51 0.11
N VAL A 57 -5.58 -5.76 -0.87
CA VAL A 57 -6.77 -4.94 -1.13
C VAL A 57 -7.73 -5.00 0.04
N ASP A 58 -7.98 -6.18 0.59
CA ASP A 58 -8.88 -6.36 1.73
C ASP A 58 -8.35 -5.62 2.97
N GLU A 59 -7.07 -5.77 3.30
CA GLU A 59 -6.42 -5.06 4.41
C GLU A 59 -6.44 -3.53 4.21
N ALA A 60 -6.07 -3.06 3.01
CA ALA A 60 -6.12 -1.63 2.69
C ALA A 60 -7.54 -1.08 2.80
N SER A 61 -8.54 -1.82 2.30
CA SER A 61 -9.94 -1.42 2.36
C SER A 61 -10.46 -1.39 3.79
N ALA A 62 -10.05 -2.34 4.63
CA ALA A 62 -10.39 -2.37 6.05
C ALA A 62 -9.81 -1.16 6.79
N ILE A 63 -8.54 -0.84 6.57
CA ILE A 63 -7.88 0.33 7.18
C ILE A 63 -8.55 1.63 6.74
N LEU A 64 -8.81 1.79 5.44
CA LEU A 64 -9.37 3.03 4.89
C LEU A 64 -10.85 3.23 5.23
N SER A 65 -11.59 2.16 5.52
CA SER A 65 -13.01 2.25 5.89
C SER A 65 -13.22 2.40 7.40
N ASP A 66 -12.20 2.17 8.23
CA ASP A 66 -12.28 2.33 9.68
C ASP A 66 -11.94 3.78 10.09
N SER A 67 -12.94 4.50 10.60
CA SER A 67 -12.78 5.89 11.04
C SER A 67 -11.82 6.04 12.22
N ALA A 68 -11.69 5.03 13.09
CA ALA A 68 -10.74 5.07 14.21
C ALA A 68 -9.30 4.96 13.72
N LEU A 69 -9.06 4.13 12.70
CA LEU A 69 -7.74 4.01 12.07
C LEU A 69 -7.43 5.24 11.23
N THR A 70 -8.33 5.69 10.36
CA THR A 70 -8.09 6.84 9.49
C THR A 70 -7.92 8.15 10.27
N ALA A 71 -8.54 8.31 11.45
CA ALA A 71 -8.32 9.48 12.31
C ALA A 71 -6.84 9.68 12.71
N VAL A 72 -6.09 8.59 12.88
CA VAL A 72 -4.67 8.65 13.26
C VAL A 72 -3.71 8.63 12.06
N LEU A 73 -4.20 8.51 10.84
CA LEU A 73 -3.40 8.58 9.61
C LEU A 73 -3.32 10.01 9.07
N THR A 74 -2.14 10.37 8.55
CA THR A 74 -1.95 11.60 7.77
C THR A 74 -2.41 11.39 6.32
N PRO A 75 -2.63 12.45 5.52
CA PRO A 75 -2.92 12.29 4.10
C PRO A 75 -1.84 11.50 3.35
N VAL A 76 -0.56 11.73 3.68
CA VAL A 76 0.58 11.00 3.11
C VAL A 76 0.53 9.50 3.44
N ASP A 77 0.09 9.16 4.65
CA ASP A 77 -0.08 7.76 5.05
C ASP A 77 -1.17 7.06 4.23
N ILE A 78 -2.29 7.74 4.00
CA ILE A 78 -3.40 7.23 3.17
C ILE A 78 -2.97 7.06 1.72
N GLU A 79 -2.28 8.05 1.16
CA GLU A 79 -1.70 7.98 -0.19
C GLU A 79 -0.74 6.80 -0.31
N LYS A 80 0.11 6.58 0.70
CA LYS A 80 1.06 5.47 0.71
C LYS A 80 0.33 4.11 0.63
N ILE A 81 -0.67 3.89 1.49
CA ILE A 81 -1.47 2.64 1.49
C ILE A 81 -2.11 2.41 0.12
N ALA A 82 -2.75 3.44 -0.43
CA ALA A 82 -3.43 3.35 -1.72
C ALA A 82 -2.46 3.09 -2.88
N ASN A 83 -1.29 3.75 -2.88
CA ASN A 83 -0.28 3.60 -3.92
C ASN A 83 0.42 2.24 -3.87
N GLU A 84 0.78 1.75 -2.68
CA GLU A 84 1.37 0.43 -2.51
C GLU A 84 0.40 -0.68 -2.94
N THR A 85 -0.88 -0.55 -2.55
CA THR A 85 -1.94 -1.48 -3.00
C THR A 85 -2.12 -1.44 -4.52
N ARG A 86 -2.18 -0.24 -5.12
CA ARG A 86 -2.28 -0.07 -6.57
C ARG A 86 -1.09 -0.70 -7.30
N GLN A 87 0.11 -0.57 -6.74
CA GLN A 87 1.32 -1.15 -7.32
C GLN A 87 1.26 -2.68 -7.29
N MET A 88 0.85 -3.31 -6.18
CA MET A 88 0.68 -4.77 -6.14
C MET A 88 -0.36 -5.28 -7.15
N ILE A 89 -1.43 -4.51 -7.38
CA ILE A 89 -2.42 -4.84 -8.42
C ILE A 89 -1.80 -4.74 -9.81
N GLN A 90 -1.04 -3.68 -10.07
CA GLN A 90 -0.34 -3.49 -11.35
C GLN A 90 0.66 -4.63 -11.61
N ASP A 91 1.46 -5.00 -10.60
CA ASP A 91 2.42 -6.09 -10.69
C ASP A 91 1.74 -7.44 -10.97
N ALA A 92 0.61 -7.71 -10.31
CA ALA A 92 -0.19 -8.92 -10.58
C ALA A 92 -0.77 -8.93 -12.01
N ILE A 93 -1.28 -7.80 -12.50
CA ILE A 93 -1.76 -7.65 -13.88
C ILE A 93 -0.62 -7.95 -14.87
N ASP A 94 0.58 -7.41 -14.63
CA ASP A 94 1.70 -7.59 -15.53
C ASP A 94 2.21 -9.03 -15.52
N ILE A 95 2.21 -9.70 -14.36
CA ILE A 95 2.50 -11.15 -14.26
C ILE A 95 1.50 -11.98 -15.05
N ILE A 96 0.19 -11.70 -14.93
CA ILE A 96 -0.85 -12.39 -15.71
C ILE A 96 -0.58 -12.19 -17.20
N ARG A 97 -0.34 -10.96 -17.64
CA ARG A 97 -0.06 -10.65 -19.06
C ARG A 97 1.15 -11.41 -19.57
N THR A 98 2.27 -11.40 -18.83
CA THR A 98 3.48 -12.12 -19.24
C THR A 98 3.26 -13.61 -19.30
N THR A 99 2.56 -14.19 -18.33
CA THR A 99 2.33 -15.64 -18.23
C THR A 99 1.46 -16.16 -19.37
N TYR A 100 0.41 -15.42 -19.73
CA TYR A 100 -0.56 -15.89 -20.72
C TYR A 100 -0.40 -15.28 -22.12
N ALA A 101 0.52 -14.32 -22.32
CA ALA A 101 0.80 -13.75 -23.65
C ALA A 101 1.06 -14.82 -24.74
N PRO A 102 1.87 -15.88 -24.51
CA PRO A 102 2.10 -16.91 -25.53
C PRO A 102 0.83 -17.68 -25.91
N THR A 103 -0.10 -17.85 -24.97
CA THR A 103 -1.37 -18.56 -25.24
C THR A 103 -2.31 -17.74 -26.13
N MET A 104 -2.08 -16.44 -26.26
CA MET A 104 -2.83 -15.56 -27.16
C MET A 104 -2.52 -15.87 -28.64
N ASP A 105 -1.28 -16.24 -28.94
CA ASP A 105 -0.83 -16.54 -30.30
C ASP A 105 -1.41 -17.88 -30.82
N ASP A 106 -1.67 -18.83 -29.91
CA ASP A 106 -2.21 -20.16 -30.21
C ASP A 106 -3.74 -20.28 -29.98
N ILE A 107 -4.47 -19.18 -29.78
CA ILE A 107 -5.92 -19.21 -29.51
C ILE A 107 -6.69 -20.00 -30.58
N SER A 108 -6.32 -19.81 -31.85
CA SER A 108 -6.99 -20.42 -33.01
C SER A 108 -6.80 -21.95 -33.12
N SER A 109 -5.77 -22.49 -32.47
CA SER A 109 -5.37 -23.90 -32.53
C SER A 109 -5.54 -24.64 -31.20
N SER A 110 -5.72 -23.92 -30.09
CA SER A 110 -5.90 -24.50 -28.75
C SER A 110 -7.29 -25.11 -28.53
N ALA A 111 -7.35 -26.24 -27.84
CA ALA A 111 -8.62 -26.87 -27.43
C ALA A 111 -9.36 -26.06 -26.34
N GLN A 112 -8.64 -25.22 -25.59
CA GLN A 112 -9.18 -24.31 -24.59
C GLN A 112 -8.59 -22.91 -24.82
N PRO A 113 -9.40 -21.87 -25.10
CA PRO A 113 -8.91 -20.53 -25.36
C PRO A 113 -8.56 -19.81 -24.05
N LEU A 114 -7.54 -20.31 -23.35
CA LEU A 114 -7.05 -19.76 -22.08
C LEU A 114 -6.66 -18.28 -22.23
N GLY A 115 -6.18 -17.89 -23.42
CA GLY A 115 -5.86 -16.51 -23.74
C GLY A 115 -7.04 -15.52 -23.65
N LEU A 116 -8.28 -15.99 -23.85
CA LEU A 116 -9.49 -15.17 -23.70
C LEU A 116 -10.00 -15.11 -22.25
N SER A 117 -9.52 -16.02 -21.39
CA SER A 117 -10.07 -16.19 -20.05
C SER A 117 -9.44 -15.25 -19.01
N TYR A 118 -8.24 -14.72 -19.30
CA TYR A 118 -7.53 -13.84 -18.36
C TYR A 118 -7.87 -12.36 -18.52
N GLU A 119 -8.38 -11.92 -19.68
CA GLU A 119 -8.73 -10.50 -19.90
C GLU A 119 -9.79 -10.00 -18.90
N PRO A 120 -10.87 -10.75 -18.59
CA PRO A 120 -11.82 -10.35 -17.55
C PRO A 120 -11.17 -10.19 -16.17
N VAL A 121 -10.18 -11.02 -15.83
CA VAL A 121 -9.46 -10.95 -14.55
C VAL A 121 -8.65 -9.66 -14.47
N ILE A 122 -7.93 -9.31 -15.53
CA ILE A 122 -7.19 -8.04 -15.62
C ILE A 122 -8.13 -6.85 -15.45
N ASN A 123 -9.28 -6.87 -16.13
CA ASN A 123 -10.26 -5.78 -16.05
C ASN A 123 -10.88 -5.65 -14.65
N GLN A 124 -11.12 -6.77 -13.96
CA GLN A 124 -11.58 -6.76 -12.57
C GLN A 124 -10.52 -6.20 -11.63
N LEU A 125 -9.26 -6.61 -11.76
CA LEU A 125 -8.14 -6.06 -11.00
C LEU A 125 -7.99 -4.55 -11.22
N ALA A 126 -8.06 -4.08 -12.46
CA ALA A 126 -8.04 -2.64 -12.78
C ALA A 126 -9.20 -1.89 -12.13
N THR A 127 -10.39 -2.49 -12.10
CA THR A 127 -11.57 -1.93 -11.42
C THR A 127 -11.33 -1.80 -9.91
N VAL A 128 -10.78 -2.83 -9.29
CA VAL A 128 -10.43 -2.83 -7.86
C VAL A 128 -9.39 -1.77 -7.53
N ALA A 129 -8.36 -1.62 -8.36
CA ALA A 129 -7.36 -0.57 -8.20
C ALA A 129 -7.97 0.84 -8.21
N ALA A 130 -8.91 1.09 -9.12
CA ALA A 130 -9.64 2.35 -9.16
C ALA A 130 -10.49 2.56 -7.90
N ALA A 131 -11.18 1.51 -7.42
CA ALA A 131 -12.01 1.59 -6.21
C ALA A 131 -11.19 1.94 -4.96
N VAL A 132 -10.01 1.33 -4.77
CA VAL A 132 -9.11 1.65 -3.65
C VAL A 132 -8.65 3.11 -3.70
N GLN A 133 -8.32 3.61 -4.89
CA GLN A 133 -7.91 5.01 -5.08
C GLN A 133 -9.05 5.99 -4.77
N THR A 134 -10.27 5.70 -5.24
CA THR A 134 -11.46 6.50 -4.92
C THR A 134 -11.76 6.50 -3.42
N LEU A 135 -11.60 5.36 -2.74
CA LEU A 135 -11.77 5.27 -1.29
C LEU A 135 -10.73 6.15 -0.56
N ALA A 136 -9.46 6.06 -0.94
CA ALA A 136 -8.40 6.88 -0.35
C ALA A 136 -8.64 8.39 -0.57
N GLU A 137 -9.06 8.79 -1.77
CA GLU A 137 -9.43 10.18 -2.07
C GLU A 137 -10.58 10.67 -1.19
N ALA A 138 -11.62 9.86 -0.99
CA ALA A 138 -12.73 10.21 -0.10
C ALA A 138 -12.25 10.46 1.33
N VAL A 139 -11.41 9.56 1.88
CA VAL A 139 -10.85 9.71 3.24
C VAL A 139 -9.97 10.96 3.36
N ILE A 140 -9.19 11.30 2.34
CA ILE A 140 -8.38 12.53 2.32
C ILE A 140 -9.28 13.76 2.30
N ASN A 141 -10.34 13.75 1.49
CA ASN A 141 -11.28 14.88 1.36
C ASN A 141 -12.14 15.10 2.61
N GLU A 142 -12.32 14.08 3.46
CA GLU A 142 -12.97 14.23 4.76
C GLU A 142 -12.10 14.96 5.80
N LYS A 143 -10.78 15.01 5.59
CA LYS A 143 -9.86 15.67 6.51
C LYS A 143 -9.84 17.20 6.27
N PRO A 144 -9.60 18.01 7.31
CA PRO A 144 -9.37 19.43 7.14
C PRO A 144 -8.21 19.70 6.17
N GLN A 145 -8.22 20.87 5.53
CA GLN A 145 -7.15 21.24 4.60
C GLN A 145 -5.81 21.32 5.34
N LEU A 146 -4.77 20.68 4.78
CA LEU A 146 -3.41 20.80 5.28
C LEU A 146 -2.78 22.10 4.78
N MET A 147 -2.25 22.91 5.70
CA MET A 147 -1.57 24.17 5.40
C MET A 147 -0.20 24.23 6.09
N GLN A 148 0.66 25.11 5.59
CA GLN A 148 1.90 25.47 6.27
C GLN A 148 1.66 26.69 7.16
N LYS A 149 1.91 26.53 8.46
CA LYS A 149 1.85 27.60 9.47
C LYS A 149 3.25 27.90 9.99
N THR A 150 3.60 29.19 10.06
CA THR A 150 4.85 29.66 10.63
C THR A 150 4.72 29.84 12.14
N VAL A 151 5.71 29.35 12.88
CA VAL A 151 5.82 29.52 14.33
C VAL A 151 6.14 30.97 14.66
N THR A 152 5.19 31.66 15.30
CA THR A 152 5.34 33.08 15.67
C THR A 152 6.02 33.30 17.02
N THR A 153 6.19 32.25 17.82
CA THR A 153 6.81 32.35 19.15
C THR A 153 7.46 31.01 19.50
N PRO A 154 8.72 31.00 19.96
CA PRO A 154 9.41 29.77 20.34
C PRO A 154 8.63 28.96 21.39
N GLY A 155 8.73 27.64 21.34
CA GLY A 155 8.01 26.77 22.26
C GLY A 155 8.06 25.29 21.88
N ASN A 156 7.10 24.52 22.38
CA ASN A 156 6.93 23.11 22.06
C ASN A 156 5.63 22.86 21.26
N LEU A 157 5.48 21.64 20.72
CA LEU A 157 4.28 21.27 19.96
C LEU A 157 2.97 21.38 20.77
N HIS A 158 2.98 21.13 22.08
CA HIS A 158 1.78 21.29 22.92
C HIS A 158 1.31 22.74 22.99
N LEU A 159 2.25 23.67 23.17
CA LEU A 159 1.95 25.10 23.17
C LEU A 159 1.46 25.54 21.79
N MET A 160 2.05 25.01 20.71
CA MET A 160 1.62 25.33 19.36
C MET A 160 0.23 24.78 19.06
N ALA A 161 -0.06 23.54 19.46
CA ALA A 161 -1.38 22.92 19.34
C ALA A 161 -2.45 23.71 20.09
N HIS A 162 -2.18 24.10 21.33
CA HIS A 162 -3.11 24.95 22.08
C HIS A 162 -3.34 26.31 21.41
N ARG A 163 -2.30 26.94 20.85
CA ARG A 163 -2.43 28.24 20.16
C ARG A 163 -3.16 28.16 18.83
N TRP A 164 -2.96 27.09 18.07
CA TRP A 164 -3.54 26.94 16.73
C TRP A 164 -4.92 26.29 16.74
N TYR A 165 -5.17 25.36 17.65
CA TYR A 165 -6.40 24.56 17.69
C TYR A 165 -7.23 24.78 18.97
N GLY A 166 -6.70 25.50 19.95
CA GLY A 166 -7.31 25.59 21.28
C GLY A 166 -7.11 24.34 22.16
N ASP A 167 -6.61 23.24 21.58
CA ASP A 167 -6.43 21.95 22.26
C ASP A 167 -4.96 21.49 22.23
N TYR A 168 -4.37 21.33 23.42
CA TYR A 168 -3.00 20.85 23.58
C TYR A 168 -2.83 19.36 23.27
N SER A 169 -3.91 18.57 23.29
CA SER A 169 -3.88 17.13 23.04
C SER A 169 -3.50 16.80 21.59
N ARG A 170 -3.78 17.72 20.67
CA ARG A 170 -3.44 17.63 19.24
C ARG A 170 -1.95 17.80 18.92
N ALA A 171 -1.10 17.97 19.94
CA ALA A 171 0.35 17.96 19.74
C ALA A 171 0.84 16.67 19.05
N ALA A 172 0.23 15.53 19.38
CA ALA A 172 0.55 14.25 18.74
C ALA A 172 0.17 14.23 17.25
N GLU A 173 -0.88 14.96 16.86
CA GLU A 173 -1.23 15.15 15.45
C GLU A 173 -0.21 16.03 14.73
N LEU A 174 0.16 17.17 15.31
CA LEU A 174 1.21 18.02 14.74
C LEU A 174 2.53 17.26 14.56
N GLN A 175 2.88 16.40 15.52
CA GLN A 175 4.07 15.56 15.40
C GLN A 175 3.96 14.59 14.22
N ARG A 176 2.81 13.93 14.03
CA ARG A 176 2.56 13.02 12.89
C ARG A 176 2.64 13.74 11.55
N LEU A 177 2.12 14.97 11.46
CA LEU A 177 2.17 15.80 10.25
C LEU A 177 3.58 16.33 9.93
N ASN A 178 4.48 16.31 10.91
CA ASN A 178 5.83 16.86 10.81
C ASN A 178 6.91 15.86 11.27
N PRO A 179 7.02 14.68 10.63
CA PRO A 179 7.98 13.65 11.03
C PRO A 179 9.44 14.08 10.89
N GLN A 180 9.72 15.14 10.11
CA GLN A 180 11.04 15.73 9.93
C GLN A 180 11.56 16.49 11.17
N LEU A 181 10.70 16.80 12.13
CA LEU A 181 11.10 17.53 13.34
C LEU A 181 12.02 16.67 14.21
N ARG A 182 13.24 17.15 14.44
CA ARG A 182 14.21 16.49 15.31
C ARG A 182 13.94 16.71 16.79
N ASP A 183 13.51 17.93 17.16
CA ASP A 183 13.21 18.29 18.53
C ASP A 183 11.81 18.93 18.63
N PRO A 184 10.77 18.11 18.88
CA PRO A 184 9.39 18.57 19.04
C PRO A 184 9.17 19.54 20.20
N ASN A 185 10.12 19.61 21.13
CA ASN A 185 10.02 20.45 22.33
C ASN A 185 10.74 21.79 22.20
N ASN A 186 11.50 22.00 21.12
CA ASN A 186 12.31 23.19 20.93
C ASN A 186 12.12 23.79 19.52
N LEU A 187 10.92 24.28 19.26
CA LEU A 187 10.57 25.01 18.04
C LEU A 187 11.08 26.45 18.14
N ALA A 188 11.76 26.89 17.09
CA ALA A 188 12.23 28.26 16.94
C ALA A 188 11.16 29.14 16.28
N MET A 189 11.29 30.45 16.46
CA MET A 189 10.53 31.42 15.66
C MET A 189 10.91 31.26 14.18
N GLU A 190 9.93 31.44 13.29
CA GLU A 190 10.04 31.23 11.84
C GLU A 190 10.09 29.77 11.36
N ASP A 191 10.05 28.78 12.27
CA ASP A 191 9.88 27.38 11.87
C ASP A 191 8.55 27.18 11.14
N VAL A 192 8.56 26.42 10.05
CA VAL A 192 7.35 26.14 9.24
C VAL A 192 6.87 24.73 9.52
N LEU A 193 5.63 24.61 9.99
CA LEU A 193 4.99 23.32 10.30
C LEU A 193 3.76 23.09 9.42
N ASN A 194 3.57 21.84 9.02
CA ASN A 194 2.32 21.37 8.45
C ASN A 194 1.26 21.27 9.56
N ALA A 195 0.11 21.88 9.35
CA ALA A 195 -0.96 21.99 10.32
C ALA A 195 -2.30 22.06 9.60
N TYR A 196 -3.34 21.44 10.16
CA TYR A 196 -4.69 21.59 9.65
C TYR A 196 -5.23 23.03 9.76
N ALA A 197 -6.03 23.42 8.76
CA ALA A 197 -6.78 24.66 8.69
C ALA A 197 -8.07 24.54 9.51
N GLU A 198 -7.94 24.63 10.82
CA GLU A 198 -9.06 24.81 11.73
C GLU A 198 -8.94 26.18 12.43
#